data_AF-A0A1H4WWH5-F1
#
_entry.id   AF-A0A1H4WWH5-F1
#
_cell.length_a   1.000
_cell.length_b   1.000
_cell.length_c   1.000
_cell.angle_alpha   90.00
_cell.angle_beta   90.00
_cell.angle_gamma   90.00
#
_symmetry.space_group_name_H-M   'P 1'
#
loop_
_entity.id
_entity.type
_entity.pdbx_description
1 polymer ?
#
loop_
_entity_poly.entity_id
_entity_poly.type
_entity_poly.pdbx_seq_one_letter_code
_entity_poly.pdbx_strand_id
1 'polypeptide(L)'
;MKPRRRLDVPSATAQRDATLIRTMLHDLEKTMDLLSCDIAADEERLRVFDVNAPAYPILARALIARRDNLKSPVGALEKRLSAINPPDHATADGAAILSESNADGQLQSIASAVG
;
A
#
# COMPACT_ATOMS: atom_id res chain seq x y z
N MET A 1 12.87 -44.63 5.10
CA MET A 1 13.58 -43.37 4.79
C MET A 1 12.57 -42.23 4.87
N LYS A 2 12.80 -41.22 5.71
CA LYS A 2 11.89 -40.06 5.87
C LYS A 2 12.42 -38.90 5.02
N PRO A 3 11.61 -38.27 4.16
CA PRO A 3 12.08 -37.13 3.39
C PRO A 3 12.29 -35.94 4.34
N ARG A 4 13.50 -35.38 4.33
CA ARG A 4 13.86 -34.18 5.10
C ARG A 4 13.21 -32.96 4.44
N ARG A 5 12.57 -32.14 5.28
CA ARG A 5 11.95 -30.84 4.99
C ARG A 5 12.82 -30.01 4.05
N ARG A 6 12.41 -29.90 2.79
CA ARG A 6 13.08 -29.07 1.77
C ARG A 6 12.05 -28.15 1.11
N LEU A 7 11.19 -27.46 1.87
CA LEU A 7 10.22 -26.53 1.27
C LEU A 7 10.04 -25.17 1.98
N ASP A 8 10.48 -24.97 3.22
CA ASP A 8 10.11 -23.74 3.96
C ASP A 8 11.16 -22.62 3.92
N VAL A 9 12.39 -22.89 3.47
CA VAL A 9 13.49 -21.91 3.54
C VAL A 9 13.29 -20.71 2.59
N PRO A 10 12.93 -20.90 1.30
CA PRO A 10 12.76 -19.79 0.36
C PRO A 10 11.60 -18.85 0.74
N SER A 11 10.51 -19.42 1.26
CA SER A 11 9.34 -18.67 1.74
C SER A 11 9.66 -17.89 3.01
N ALA A 12 10.37 -18.50 3.97
CA ALA A 12 10.78 -17.81 5.20
C ALA A 12 11.82 -16.70 4.95
N THR A 13 12.68 -16.82 3.93
CA THR A 13 13.57 -15.72 3.52
C THR A 13 12.82 -14.62 2.79
N ALA A 14 11.89 -14.96 1.90
CA ALA A 14 11.03 -14.02 1.21
C ALA A 14 10.18 -13.20 2.20
N GLN A 15 9.61 -13.84 3.22
CA GLN A 15 8.84 -13.15 4.26
C GLN A 15 9.70 -12.18 5.07
N ARG A 16 10.94 -12.55 5.41
CA ARG A 16 11.88 -11.67 6.11
C ARG A 16 12.26 -10.46 5.24
N ASP A 17 12.59 -10.71 3.97
CA ASP A 17 12.89 -9.65 3.00
C ASP A 17 11.70 -8.68 2.85
N ALA A 18 10.48 -9.19 2.76
CA ALA A 18 9.27 -8.37 2.69
C ALA A 18 9.09 -7.53 3.95
N THR A 19 9.34 -8.07 5.14
CA THR A 19 9.29 -7.31 6.40
C THR A 19 10.34 -6.20 6.42
N LEU A 20 11.59 -6.51 6.05
CA LEU A 20 12.67 -5.52 6.00
C LEU A 20 12.37 -4.39 5.00
N ILE A 21 11.87 -4.72 3.81
CA ILE A 21 11.50 -3.74 2.80
C ILE A 21 10.38 -2.82 3.30
N ARG A 22 9.36 -3.37 3.99
CA ARG A 22 8.29 -2.55 4.59
C ARG A 22 8.83 -1.60 5.65
N THR A 23 9.75 -2.05 6.50
CA THR A 23 10.41 -1.18 7.49
C THR A 23 11.19 -0.07 6.81
N MET A 24 11.99 -0.39 5.79
CA MET A 24 12.75 0.60 5.03
C MET A 24 11.83 1.61 4.32
N LEU A 25 10.71 1.16 3.77
CA LEU A 25 9.72 2.01 3.12
C LEU A 25 9.12 3.01 4.10
N HIS A 26 8.65 2.52 5.25
CA HIS A 26 8.11 3.36 6.33
C HIS A 26 9.13 4.41 6.81
N ASP A 27 10.40 4.04 6.98
CA ASP A 27 11.44 4.97 7.40
C ASP A 27 11.75 6.03 6.35
N LEU A 28 11.70 5.68 5.07
CA LEU A 28 11.88 6.62 3.96
C LEU A 28 10.70 7.59 3.85
N GLU A 29 9.46 7.09 3.99
CA GLU A 29 8.25 7.92 4.02
C GLU A 29 8.30 8.92 5.16
N LYS A 30 8.60 8.45 6.38
CA LYS A 30 8.78 9.33 7.54
C LYS A 30 9.87 10.38 7.31
N THR A 31 10.96 10.02 6.64
CA THR A 31 12.02 10.98 6.29
C THR A 31 11.51 12.03 5.30
N MET A 32 10.70 11.63 4.31
CA MET A 32 10.08 12.56 3.36
C MET A 32 9.09 13.51 4.04
N ASP A 33 8.35 13.05 5.04
CA ASP A 33 7.46 13.87 5.85
C ASP A 33 8.24 14.90 6.67
N LEU A 34 9.33 14.48 7.32
CA LEU A 34 10.22 15.40 8.06
C LEU A 34 10.80 16.49 7.15
N LEU A 35 11.28 16.12 5.95
CA LEU A 35 11.76 17.09 4.98
C LEU A 35 10.65 18.07 4.55
N SER A 36 9.41 17.60 4.45
CA SER A 36 8.26 18.45 4.11
C SER A 36 7.91 19.42 5.25
N CYS A 37 8.02 18.99 6.51
CA CYS A 37 7.91 19.86 7.67
C CYS A 37 9.02 20.93 7.69
N ASP A 38 10.26 20.54 7.41
CA ASP A 38 11.40 21.46 7.38
C ASP A 38 11.28 22.50 6.26
N ILE A 39 10.76 22.11 5.09
CA ILE A 39 10.42 23.03 3.99
C ILE A 39 9.39 24.04 4.49
N ALA A 40 8.27 23.58 5.05
CA ALA A 40 7.21 24.47 5.52
C ALA A 40 7.69 25.42 6.64
N ALA A 41 8.54 24.95 7.53
CA ALA A 41 9.14 25.77 8.58
C ALA A 41 10.04 26.88 8.02
N ASP A 42 10.82 26.57 6.98
CA ASP A 42 11.71 27.55 6.34
C ASP A 42 10.92 28.58 5.50
N GLU A 43 9.90 28.12 4.76
CA GLU A 43 8.97 28.97 4.03
C GLU A 43 8.22 29.93 4.96
N GLU A 44 7.69 29.42 6.08
CA GLU A 44 6.97 30.23 7.09
C GLU A 44 7.88 31.26 7.76
N ARG A 45 9.12 30.86 8.08
CA ARG A 45 10.12 31.75 8.69
C ARG A 45 10.45 32.93 7.77
N LEU A 46 10.55 32.68 6.47
CA LEU A 46 10.94 33.70 5.49
C LEU A 46 9.74 34.35 4.78
N ARG A 47 8.52 33.84 5.01
CA ARG A 47 7.27 34.28 4.38
C ARG A 47 7.30 34.20 2.85
N VAL A 48 8.07 33.27 2.30
CA VAL A 48 8.17 33.03 0.86
C VAL A 48 7.79 31.60 0.57
N PHE A 49 6.63 31.43 -0.08
CA PHE A 49 6.02 30.12 -0.39
C PHE A 49 6.06 29.80 -1.89
N ASP A 50 6.27 30.80 -2.76
CA ASP A 50 6.38 30.56 -4.20
C ASP A 50 7.77 30.01 -4.52
N VAL A 51 7.83 28.73 -4.89
CA VAL A 51 9.06 28.03 -5.29
C VAL A 51 9.74 28.66 -6.52
N ASN A 52 9.01 29.41 -7.34
CA ASN A 52 9.57 30.11 -8.50
C ASN A 52 10.07 31.52 -8.16
N ALA A 53 9.78 32.02 -6.96
CA ALA A 53 10.25 33.32 -6.54
C ALA A 53 11.79 33.35 -6.49
N PRO A 54 12.43 34.42 -6.99
CA PRO A 54 13.88 34.59 -6.87
C PRO A 54 14.37 34.59 -5.42
N ALA A 55 13.51 35.05 -4.50
CA ALA A 55 13.78 35.08 -3.06
C ALA A 55 13.48 33.75 -2.34
N TYR A 56 13.02 32.72 -3.05
CA TYR A 56 12.65 31.45 -2.42
C TYR A 56 13.87 30.78 -1.77
N PRO A 57 13.74 30.24 -0.53
CA PRO A 57 14.88 29.85 0.27
C PRO A 57 15.69 28.72 -0.37
N ILE A 58 17.02 28.89 -0.41
CA ILE A 58 17.93 27.89 -0.98
C ILE A 58 17.82 26.55 -0.23
N LEU A 59 17.65 26.61 1.10
CA LEU A 59 17.46 25.42 1.93
C LEU A 59 16.19 24.68 1.54
N ALA A 60 15.04 25.36 1.45
CA ALA A 60 13.79 24.75 0.98
C ALA A 60 13.93 24.12 -0.42
N ARG A 61 14.66 24.74 -1.37
CA ARG A 61 14.97 24.12 -2.68
C ARG A 61 15.76 22.82 -2.54
N ALA A 62 16.81 22.83 -1.72
CA ALA A 62 17.65 21.67 -1.50
C ALA A 62 16.87 20.52 -0.85
N LEU A 63 15.99 20.83 0.10
CA LEU A 63 15.12 19.84 0.75
C LEU A 63 14.10 19.24 -0.22
N ILE A 64 13.50 20.05 -1.10
CA ILE A 64 12.61 19.55 -2.18
C ILE A 64 13.37 18.56 -3.07
N ALA A 65 14.56 18.94 -3.56
CA ALA A 65 15.37 18.08 -4.40
C ALA A 65 15.76 16.78 -3.67
N ARG A 66 16.09 16.87 -2.37
CA ARG A 66 16.41 15.70 -1.55
C ARG A 66 15.21 14.77 -1.41
N ARG A 67 14.02 15.30 -1.12
CA ARG A 67 12.77 14.54 -1.03
C ARG A 67 12.46 13.85 -2.36
N ASP A 68 12.62 14.55 -3.47
CA ASP A 68 12.36 13.99 -4.79
C ASP A 68 13.34 12.87 -5.15
N ASN A 69 14.61 12.97 -4.72
CA ASN A 69 15.58 11.89 -4.84
C ASN A 69 15.19 10.64 -4.03
N LEU A 70 14.46 10.78 -2.92
CA LEU A 70 13.98 9.64 -2.11
C LEU A 70 12.79 8.92 -2.75
N LYS A 71 12.05 9.55 -3.66
CA LYS A 71 10.96 8.90 -4.40
C LYS A 71 11.45 7.75 -5.29
N SER A 72 12.66 7.87 -5.82
CA SER A 72 13.28 6.84 -6.66
C SER A 72 13.53 5.51 -5.91
N PRO A 73 14.25 5.48 -4.77
CA PRO A 73 14.42 4.26 -4.00
C PRO A 73 13.10 3.74 -3.41
N VAL A 74 12.15 4.60 -3.03
CA VAL A 74 10.78 4.19 -2.64
C VAL A 74 10.12 3.37 -3.74
N GLY A 75 10.05 3.90 -4.97
CA GLY A 75 9.45 3.18 -6.09
C GLY A 75 10.18 1.88 -6.46
N ALA A 76 11.50 1.80 -6.24
CA ALA A 76 12.26 0.57 -6.43
C ALA A 76 11.94 -0.49 -5.36
N LEU A 77 11.79 -0.06 -4.09
CA LEU A 77 11.43 -0.93 -2.97
C LEU A 77 10.00 -1.43 -3.07
N GLU A 78 9.04 -0.59 -3.48
CA GLU A 78 7.65 -0.99 -3.75
C GLU A 78 7.58 -2.07 -4.81
N LYS A 79 8.26 -1.89 -5.95
CA LYS A 79 8.33 -2.91 -7.02
C LYS A 79 8.90 -4.23 -6.52
N ARG A 80 9.97 -4.17 -5.70
CA ARG A 80 10.57 -5.37 -5.11
C ARG A 80 9.61 -6.04 -4.12
N LEU A 81 8.87 -5.27 -3.34
CA LEU A 81 7.86 -5.79 -2.42
C LEU A 81 6.71 -6.49 -3.16
N SER A 82 6.21 -5.89 -4.24
CA SER A 82 5.20 -6.51 -5.11
C SER A 82 5.70 -7.78 -5.80
N ALA A 83 7.01 -7.89 -6.09
CA ALA A 83 7.57 -9.11 -6.65
C ALA A 83 7.67 -10.25 -5.61
N ILE A 84 7.89 -9.91 -4.34
CA ILE A 84 7.99 -10.88 -3.22
C ILE A 84 6.59 -11.30 -2.75
N ASN A 85 5.66 -10.36 -2.69
CA ASN A 85 4.27 -10.59 -2.34
C ASN A 85 3.40 -10.12 -3.51
N PRO A 86 3.33 -10.90 -4.61
CA PRO A 86 2.44 -10.57 -5.71
C PRO A 86 1.03 -10.41 -5.15
N PRO A 87 0.29 -9.36 -5.55
CA PRO A 87 -1.12 -9.30 -5.22
C PRO A 87 -1.75 -10.59 -5.75
N ASP A 88 -2.29 -11.40 -4.84
CA ASP A 88 -2.94 -12.66 -5.20
C ASP A 88 -3.91 -12.40 -6.36
N HIS A 89 -3.71 -13.12 -7.46
CA HIS A 89 -4.58 -13.09 -8.63
C HIS A 89 -5.88 -13.88 -8.38
N ALA A 90 -6.47 -13.79 -7.18
CA ALA A 90 -7.60 -14.63 -6.76
C ALA A 90 -8.54 -13.98 -5.72
N THR A 91 -8.93 -12.71 -5.91
CA THR A 91 -10.16 -12.19 -5.29
C THR A 91 -11.07 -11.46 -6.27
N ALA A 92 -11.08 -11.90 -7.54
CA ALA A 92 -12.13 -11.53 -8.49
C ALA A 92 -13.42 -12.38 -8.33
N ASP A 93 -13.41 -13.42 -7.48
CA ASP A 93 -14.55 -14.35 -7.31
C ASP A 93 -15.29 -14.19 -5.96
N GLY A 94 -15.05 -13.10 -5.22
CA GLY A 94 -15.69 -12.83 -3.93
C GLY A 94 -16.82 -11.80 -3.96
N ALA A 95 -17.12 -11.20 -5.11
CA ALA A 95 -18.08 -10.09 -5.23
C ALA A 95 -19.42 -10.47 -5.89
N ALA A 96 -19.67 -11.75 -6.16
CA ALA A 96 -20.84 -12.21 -6.94
C ALA A 96 -21.76 -13.23 -6.24
N ILE A 97 -21.69 -13.41 -4.92
CA ILE A 97 -22.64 -14.29 -4.22
C ILE A 97 -23.61 -13.46 -3.37
N LEU A 98 -24.77 -13.19 -4.00
CA LEU A 98 -26.10 -12.94 -3.44
C LEU A 98 -26.48 -11.50 -3.02
N SER A 99 -26.44 -10.57 -3.97
CA SER A 99 -27.57 -9.65 -4.16
C SER A 99 -28.47 -10.18 -5.27
N GLU A 100 -29.49 -10.98 -4.95
CA GLU A 100 -30.74 -11.04 -5.72
C GLU A 100 -31.79 -11.88 -4.97
N SER A 101 -33.04 -11.40 -5.03
CA SER A 101 -34.29 -12.05 -4.62
C SER A 101 -34.73 -11.93 -3.15
N ASN A 102 -35.11 -10.71 -2.77
CA ASN A 102 -36.28 -10.51 -1.92
C ASN A 102 -37.31 -9.71 -2.73
N ALA A 103 -38.13 -10.40 -3.51
CA ALA A 103 -39.43 -9.90 -3.96
C ALA A 103 -40.27 -11.05 -4.54
N ASP A 104 -41.50 -11.14 -4.02
CA ASP A 104 -42.71 -11.60 -4.71
C ASP A 104 -42.93 -13.10 -4.96
N GLY A 105 -43.48 -13.71 -3.90
CA GLY A 105 -44.77 -14.40 -3.92
C GLY A 105 -45.18 -15.24 -5.13
N GLN A 106 -45.36 -16.54 -4.90
CA GLN A 106 -46.60 -17.20 -5.31
C GLN A 106 -46.90 -18.47 -4.52
N LEU A 107 -48.12 -18.48 -4.00
CA LEU A 107 -48.88 -19.60 -3.45
C LEU A 107 -48.80 -20.83 -4.36
N GLN A 108 -48.64 -22.03 -3.79
CA GLN A 108 -49.67 -23.08 -3.88
C GLN A 108 -49.21 -24.41 -3.26
N SER A 109 -50.20 -25.08 -2.66
CA SER A 109 -50.29 -26.53 -2.50
C SER A 109 -49.61 -27.14 -1.28
N ILE A 110 -50.34 -27.15 -0.15
CA ILE A 110 -50.83 -28.40 0.43
C ILE A 110 -52.04 -28.11 1.32
N ALA A 111 -53.22 -28.14 0.71
CA ALA A 111 -54.46 -28.50 1.40
C ALA A 111 -54.86 -29.90 0.93
N SER A 112 -55.36 -30.68 1.88
CA SER A 112 -56.13 -31.93 1.72
C SER A 112 -55.39 -33.24 1.44
N ALA A 113 -55.24 -34.04 2.50
CA ALA A 113 -55.50 -35.49 2.58
C ALA A 113 -54.99 -35.95 3.96
N VAL A 114 -55.70 -36.61 4.87
CA VAL A 114 -56.94 -37.39 4.91
C VAL A 114 -57.20 -37.56 6.42
N GLY A 115 -58.44 -37.35 6.88
CA GLY A 115 -59.19 -38.44 7.52
C GLY A 115 -59.14 -38.35 9.04
#